data_AF-A0AAJ1QBD2-F1
#
_entry.id   AF-A0AAJ1QBD2-F1
#
_cell.length_a   1.000
_cell.length_b   1.000
_cell.length_c   1.000
_cell.angle_alpha   90.00
_cell.angle_beta   90.00
_cell.angle_gamma   90.00
#
_symmetry.space_group_name_H-M   'P 1'
#
loop_
_entity.id
_entity.type
_entity.pdbx_description
1 polymer ?
#
loop_
_entity_poly.entity_id
_entity_poly.type
_entity_poly.pdbx_seq_one_letter_code
_entity_poly.pdbx_strand_id
1 'polypeptide(L)'
;TKDPIQPYIDGEWVKARGTTLGADNGIGMASALAVLADENVVHGPLEVLLTMTEEAGMDGAFGLQGNWLQADILINTDSEEE
;
A
#
# COMPACT_ATOMS: atom_id res chain seq x y z
N THR A 1 0.83 1.91 -20.27
CA THR A 1 -0.45 1.68 -21.00
C THR A 1 -1.58 2.03 -20.03
N LYS A 2 -2.86 1.71 -20.31
CA LYS A 2 -3.96 1.85 -19.33
C LYS A 2 -4.67 0.52 -19.10
N ASP A 3 -4.03 -0.57 -19.49
CA ASP A 3 -4.61 -1.90 -19.45
C ASP A 3 -4.56 -2.44 -18.02
N PRO A 4 -5.59 -3.19 -17.57
CA PRO A 4 -5.63 -3.72 -16.21
C PRO A 4 -4.58 -4.82 -16.01
N ILE A 5 -4.11 -4.95 -14.77
CA ILE A 5 -3.29 -6.08 -14.34
C ILE A 5 -4.20 -7.32 -14.28
N GLN A 6 -3.70 -8.44 -14.82
CA GLN A 6 -4.38 -9.74 -14.77
C GLN A 6 -3.64 -10.67 -13.81
N PRO A 7 -4.01 -10.70 -12.52
CA PRO A 7 -3.38 -11.58 -11.55
C PRO A 7 -3.83 -13.04 -11.76
N TYR A 8 -2.98 -13.99 -11.37
CA TYR A 8 -3.29 -15.40 -11.32
C TYR A 8 -2.50 -16.11 -10.21
N ILE A 9 -3.04 -17.23 -9.72
CA ILE A 9 -2.40 -18.08 -8.71
C ILE A 9 -1.51 -19.11 -9.44
N ASP A 10 -0.29 -19.28 -8.95
CA ASP A 10 0.73 -20.21 -9.44
C ASP A 10 1.32 -20.98 -8.24
N GLY A 11 0.69 -22.10 -7.89
CA GLY A 11 1.01 -22.84 -6.67
C GLY A 11 0.76 -21.98 -5.42
N GLU A 12 1.83 -21.66 -4.69
CA GLU A 12 1.79 -20.83 -3.48
C GLU A 12 2.00 -19.34 -3.77
N TRP A 13 2.16 -18.95 -5.04
CA TRP A 13 2.46 -17.58 -5.45
C TRP A 13 1.28 -16.93 -6.18
N VAL A 14 1.22 -15.59 -6.15
CA VAL A 14 0.38 -14.77 -7.03
C VAL A 14 1.28 -14.01 -8.00
N LYS A 15 0.92 -13.98 -9.28
CA LYS A 15 1.71 -13.35 -10.36
C LYS A 15 0.81 -12.59 -11.32
N ALA A 16 1.38 -11.68 -12.11
CA ALA A 16 0.68 -11.01 -13.21
C ALA A 16 1.07 -11.60 -14.57
N ARG A 17 0.15 -11.54 -15.54
CA ARG A 17 0.40 -12.04 -16.89
C ARG A 17 1.27 -11.07 -17.70
N GLY A 18 2.54 -11.43 -17.88
CA GLY A 18 3.46 -10.73 -18.79
C GLY A 18 3.81 -9.30 -18.38
N THR A 19 3.63 -8.94 -17.10
CA THR A 19 3.92 -7.62 -16.55
C THR A 19 4.19 -7.72 -15.04
N THR A 20 4.57 -6.62 -14.39
CA THR A 20 4.73 -6.55 -12.93
C THR A 20 3.37 -6.63 -12.23
N LEU A 21 3.33 -7.24 -11.04
CA LEU A 21 2.07 -7.44 -10.31
C LEU A 21 1.60 -6.20 -9.56
N GLY A 22 2.52 -5.34 -9.13
CA GLY A 22 2.20 -4.22 -8.22
C GLY A 22 1.78 -4.71 -6.83
N ALA A 23 2.30 -5.87 -6.39
CA ALA A 23 2.12 -6.33 -5.02
C ALA A 23 2.85 -5.42 -4.02
N ASP A 24 3.94 -4.82 -4.47
CA ASP A 24 4.62 -3.71 -3.85
C ASP A 24 4.08 -2.38 -4.44
N ASN A 25 3.49 -1.45 -3.67
CA ASN A 25 2.96 -1.63 -2.30
C ASN A 25 1.48 -2.09 -2.28
N GLY A 26 0.97 -2.66 -3.37
CA GLY A 26 -0.45 -3.00 -3.49
C GLY A 26 -1.01 -3.90 -2.38
N ILE A 27 -0.22 -4.81 -1.82
CA ILE A 27 -0.61 -5.66 -0.69
C ILE A 27 -0.69 -4.85 0.62
N GLY A 28 0.30 -4.02 0.90
CA GLY A 28 0.30 -3.13 2.06
C GLY A 28 -0.89 -2.17 2.03
N MET A 29 -1.08 -1.48 0.90
CA MET A 29 -2.24 -0.61 0.66
C MET A 29 -3.57 -1.35 0.83
N ALA A 30 -3.72 -2.56 0.26
CA ALA A 30 -4.95 -3.33 0.40
C ALA A 30 -5.22 -3.72 1.86
N SER A 31 -4.17 -4.05 2.64
CA SER A 31 -4.31 -4.37 4.06
C SER A 31 -4.80 -3.18 4.89
N ALA A 32 -4.29 -1.97 4.62
CA ALA A 32 -4.74 -0.74 5.29
C ALA A 32 -6.22 -0.44 5.00
N LEU A 33 -6.65 -0.60 3.74
CA LEU A 33 -8.05 -0.45 3.34
C LEU A 33 -8.96 -1.52 3.96
N ALA A 34 -8.48 -2.74 4.11
CA ALA A 34 -9.23 -3.81 4.77
C ALA A 34 -9.50 -3.49 6.24
N VAL A 35 -8.51 -2.97 6.97
CA VAL A 35 -8.68 -2.52 8.36
C VAL A 35 -9.69 -1.37 8.45
N LEU A 36 -9.65 -0.40 7.52
CA LEU A 36 -10.64 0.68 7.49
C LEU A 36 -12.07 0.21 7.22
N ALA A 37 -12.24 -0.88 6.47
CA ALA A 37 -13.54 -1.39 6.06
C ALA A 37 -14.16 -2.41 7.03
N ASP A 38 -13.35 -3.02 7.90
CA ASP A 38 -13.82 -4.04 8.85
C ASP A 38 -14.38 -3.41 10.13
N GLU A 39 -15.67 -3.63 10.39
CA GLU A 39 -16.33 -3.13 11.61
C GLU A 39 -15.93 -3.89 12.89
N ASN A 40 -15.25 -5.03 12.76
CA ASN A 40 -14.92 -5.91 13.88
C ASN A 40 -13.45 -5.82 14.31
N VAL A 41 -12.59 -5.22 13.48
CA VAL A 41 -11.17 -5.08 13.81
C VAL A 41 -11.04 -4.04 14.93
N VAL A 42 -10.31 -4.39 16.00
CA VAL A 42 -10.14 -3.52 17.16
C VAL A 42 -8.94 -2.62 16.94
N HIS A 43 -9.16 -1.31 16.91
CA HIS A 43 -8.11 -0.31 16.80
C HIS A 43 -8.46 0.99 17.55
N GLY A 44 -7.43 1.80 17.85
CA GLY A 44 -7.63 3.18 18.29
C GLY A 44 -7.97 4.10 17.11
N PRO A 45 -7.87 5.44 17.24
CA PRO A 45 -7.94 6.32 16.07
C PRO A 45 -6.93 5.89 15.00
N LEU A 46 -7.36 5.83 13.74
CA LEU A 46 -6.55 5.32 12.64
C LEU A 46 -6.53 6.32 11.48
N GLU A 47 -5.35 6.59 10.96
CA GLU A 47 -5.12 7.35 9.73
C GLU A 47 -4.41 6.43 8.73
N VAL A 48 -4.77 6.52 7.44
CA VAL A 48 -4.09 5.81 6.36
C VAL A 48 -3.52 6.84 5.40
N LEU A 49 -2.19 6.85 5.24
CA LEU A 49 -1.47 7.68 4.29
C LEU A 49 -1.05 6.82 3.09
N LEU A 50 -1.57 7.15 1.90
CA LEU A 50 -1.13 6.57 0.63
C LEU A 50 -0.29 7.62 -0.11
N THR A 51 1.00 7.35 -0.27
CA THR A 51 1.95 8.26 -0.90
C THR A 51 1.93 8.15 -2.42
N MET A 52 2.28 9.25 -3.09
CA MET A 52 2.41 9.30 -4.55
C MET A 52 3.86 9.10 -4.98
N THR A 53 4.05 8.39 -6.09
CA THR A 53 5.32 8.33 -6.84
C THR A 53 6.52 7.87 -5.99
N GLU A 54 6.33 6.88 -5.12
CA GLU A 54 7.44 6.25 -4.38
C GLU A 54 8.54 5.77 -5.37
N GLU A 55 8.12 4.95 -6.33
CA GLU A 55 8.90 4.28 -7.38
C GLU A 55 9.69 5.20 -8.33
N ALA A 56 9.40 6.50 -8.33
CA ALA A 56 10.01 7.45 -9.26
C ALA A 56 10.40 8.77 -8.58
N GLY A 57 10.91 8.68 -7.34
CA GLY A 57 11.57 9.80 -6.65
C GLY A 57 10.94 10.22 -5.34
N MET A 58 9.93 9.49 -4.85
CA MET A 58 9.26 9.72 -3.56
C MET A 58 8.64 11.12 -3.42
N ASP A 59 8.15 11.71 -4.53
CA ASP A 59 7.59 13.06 -4.56
C ASP A 59 6.49 13.27 -3.50
N GLY A 60 5.62 12.28 -3.30
CA GLY A 60 4.56 12.34 -2.31
C GLY A 60 5.07 12.32 -0.87
N ALA A 61 6.15 11.59 -0.60
CA ALA A 61 6.75 11.53 0.74
C ALA A 61 7.42 12.86 1.10
N PHE A 62 8.21 13.43 0.18
CA PHE A 62 8.85 14.73 0.38
C PHE A 62 7.86 15.91 0.37
N GLY A 63 6.76 15.77 -0.38
CA GLY A 63 5.70 16.76 -0.46
C GLY A 63 4.68 16.70 0.68
N LEU A 64 4.84 15.76 1.63
CA LEU A 64 3.89 15.60 2.73
C LEU A 64 3.86 16.86 3.60
N GLN A 65 2.68 17.45 3.75
CA GLN A 65 2.51 18.68 4.52
C GLN A 65 2.72 18.41 6.02
N GLY A 66 3.57 19.24 6.65
CA GLY A 66 3.75 19.22 8.10
C GLY A 66 2.46 19.51 8.86
N ASN A 67 2.32 18.91 10.05
CA ASN A 67 1.15 19.02 10.95
C ASN A 67 -0.18 18.57 10.33
N TRP A 68 -0.14 17.75 9.29
CA TRP A 68 -1.35 17.19 8.69
C TRP A 68 -1.85 15.96 9.45
N LEU A 69 -0.98 14.96 9.65
CA LEU A 69 -1.28 13.75 10.41
C LEU A 69 -1.30 14.05 11.91
N GLN A 70 -2.20 13.36 12.62
CA GLN A 70 -2.33 13.43 14.08
C GLN A 70 -1.74 12.19 14.78
N ALA A 71 -1.49 11.10 14.04
CA ALA A 71 -0.92 9.88 14.59
C ALA A 71 0.53 10.08 15.09
N ASP A 72 0.83 9.54 16.28
CA ASP A 72 2.19 9.52 16.84
C ASP A 72 3.04 8.35 16.32
N ILE A 73 2.40 7.34 15.73
CA ILE A 73 3.04 6.09 15.26
C ILE A 73 2.72 5.90 13.79
N LEU A 74 3.75 5.65 13.00
CA LEU A 74 3.64 5.26 11.60
C LEU A 74 4.13 3.82 11.42
N ILE A 75 3.28 2.99 10.83
CA ILE A 75 3.64 1.63 10.38
C ILE A 75 3.73 1.70 8.87
N ASN A 76 4.95 1.66 8.34
CA ASN A 76 5.17 1.51 6.92
C ASN A 76 4.94 0.03 6.55
N THR A 77 4.19 -0.20 5.47
CA THR A 77 3.84 -1.54 4.97
C THR A 77 4.66 -1.93 3.74
N ASP A 78 5.78 -1.26 3.53
CA ASP A 78 6.58 -1.19 2.30
C ASP A 78 7.96 -1.78 2.53
N SER A 79 7.99 -2.89 3.28
CA SER A 79 9.20 -3.67 3.48
C SER A 79 9.05 -4.98 2.75
N GLU A 80 9.96 -5.25 1.82
CA GLU A 80 10.28 -6.59 1.35
C GLU A 80 11.59 -7.10 1.99
N GLU A 81 11.70 -8.43 2.13
CA GLU A 81 13.02 -9.06 2.18
C GLU A 81 13.52 -9.12 0.72
N GLU A 82 14.63 -8.44 0.41
CA GLU A 82 15.38 -8.65 -0.85
C GLU A 82 16.09 -10.01 -0.88
#